data_AF-A0AAV9JMQ8-F1
#
_entry.id   AF-A0AAV9JMQ8-F1
#
_cell.length_a   1.000
_cell.length_b   1.000
_cell.length_c   1.000
_cell.angle_alpha   90.00
_cell.angle_beta   90.00
_cell.angle_gamma   90.00
#
_symmetry.space_group_name_H-M   'P 1'
#
loop_
_entity.id
_entity.type
_entity.pdbx_description
1 polymer ?
#
loop_
_entity_poly.entity_id
_entity_poly.type
_entity_poly.pdbx_seq_one_letter_code
_entity_poly.pdbx_strand_id
1 'polypeptide(L)'
;MASESRATLPVTITVHVPISAISAVRNATDNHDRILAIASITSHASFAVVEAIRKPEEHGAEGPHLLSLPRELRDRIWMFATVRSNILRVYPQDYRFPALCNTCEQTRAEAAPIYFGQNRFMCGVTDLKGAWMGRWTDIALGMLEASKSSPKDIRCELFMKGVDVSRDNWGHLKQWLKVFHEGRCVRLPRDYVPRRSGHRVAHNAFNIVEELLEDDWSRVSAVLEHFHDSVVRPHK
;
A
#
# COMPACT_ATOMS: atom_id res chain seq x y z
N MET A 1 37.39 11.80 -25.90
CA MET A 1 36.71 10.54 -26.28
C MET A 1 37.61 9.38 -25.89
N ALA A 2 37.30 8.68 -24.81
CA ALA A 2 37.84 7.37 -24.49
C ALA A 2 36.76 6.65 -23.68
N SER A 3 36.07 5.70 -24.31
CA SER A 3 35.03 4.89 -23.67
C SER A 3 35.70 3.69 -23.01
N GLU A 4 35.81 3.70 -21.68
CA GLU A 4 36.17 2.51 -20.92
C GLU A 4 34.94 1.62 -20.73
N SER A 5 34.91 0.53 -21.51
CA SER A 5 33.98 -0.58 -21.34
C SER A 5 34.37 -1.34 -20.06
N ARG A 6 33.61 -1.16 -18.97
CA ARG A 6 33.72 -2.01 -17.77
C ARG A 6 32.92 -3.29 -17.98
N ALA A 7 33.64 -4.40 -18.12
CA ALA A 7 33.08 -5.73 -18.10
C ALA A 7 32.40 -6.02 -16.75
N THR A 8 31.10 -6.32 -16.77
CA THR A 8 30.36 -6.88 -15.64
C THR A 8 30.75 -8.34 -15.47
N LEU A 9 31.49 -8.66 -14.41
CA LEU A 9 31.73 -10.05 -14.02
C LEU A 9 30.44 -10.61 -13.39
N PRO A 10 29.93 -11.78 -13.86
CA PRO A 10 28.79 -12.43 -13.23
C PRO A 10 29.19 -12.94 -11.84
N VAL A 11 28.41 -12.60 -10.82
CA VAL A 11 28.51 -13.23 -9.50
C VAL A 11 27.82 -14.59 -9.60
N THR A 12 28.62 -15.65 -9.71
CA THR A 12 28.14 -17.04 -9.69
C THR A 12 27.98 -17.49 -8.24
N ILE A 13 26.74 -17.66 -7.78
CA ILE A 13 26.46 -18.28 -6.48
C ILE A 13 26.40 -19.79 -6.70
N THR A 14 27.44 -20.50 -6.28
CA THR A 14 27.48 -21.96 -6.33
C THR A 14 26.74 -22.54 -5.14
N VAL A 15 25.51 -23.01 -5.35
CA VAL A 15 24.75 -23.74 -4.33
C VAL A 15 25.15 -25.22 -4.41
N HIS A 16 25.91 -25.69 -3.42
CA HIS A 16 26.25 -27.11 -3.30
C HIS A 16 25.03 -27.88 -2.78
N VAL A 17 24.24 -28.42 -3.70
CA VAL A 17 23.20 -29.40 -3.36
C VAL A 17 23.86 -30.76 -3.19
N PRO A 18 23.70 -31.45 -2.05
CA PRO A 18 24.28 -32.76 -1.85
C PRO A 18 23.71 -33.75 -2.88
N ILE A 19 24.59 -34.52 -3.54
CA ILE A 19 24.24 -35.49 -4.58
C ILE A 19 23.21 -36.51 -4.08
N SER A 20 23.22 -36.82 -2.79
CA SER A 20 22.24 -37.67 -2.12
C SER A 20 20.81 -37.12 -2.16
N ALA A 21 20.62 -35.80 -2.05
CA ALA A 21 19.29 -35.17 -2.11
C ALA A 21 18.73 -35.16 -3.54
N ILE A 22 19.59 -34.95 -4.55
CA ILE A 22 19.20 -35.04 -5.97
C ILE A 22 18.81 -36.49 -6.32
N SER A 23 19.56 -37.46 -5.80
CA SER A 23 19.27 -38.88 -5.98
C SER A 23 17.97 -39.31 -5.30
N ALA A 24 17.66 -38.75 -4.12
CA ALA A 24 16.41 -39.01 -3.41
C ALA A 24 15.16 -38.50 -4.19
N VAL A 25 15.22 -37.31 -4.78
CA VAL A 25 14.13 -36.79 -5.65
C VAL A 25 13.93 -37.67 -6.89
N ARG A 26 15.04 -38.15 -7.47
CA ARG A 26 15.03 -38.98 -8.69
C ARG A 26 14.46 -40.38 -8.45
N ASN A 27 14.72 -40.97 -7.28
CA ASN A 27 14.33 -42.34 -6.96
C ASN A 27 13.01 -42.44 -6.20
N ALA A 28 12.41 -41.31 -5.77
CA ALA A 28 11.10 -41.29 -5.13
C ALA A 28 10.01 -41.74 -6.12
N THR A 29 9.30 -42.81 -5.76
CA THR A 29 8.20 -43.38 -6.54
C THR A 29 6.84 -42.78 -6.16
N ASP A 30 6.73 -42.21 -4.95
CA ASP A 30 5.56 -41.49 -4.47
C ASP A 30 5.75 -39.96 -4.59
N ASN A 31 4.67 -39.27 -4.95
CA ASN A 31 4.62 -37.80 -4.99
C ASN A 31 4.84 -37.18 -3.60
N HIS A 32 4.43 -37.86 -2.53
CA HIS A 32 4.67 -37.37 -1.17
C HIS A 32 6.17 -37.27 -0.86
N ASP A 33 6.93 -38.30 -1.20
CA ASP A 33 8.39 -38.35 -0.99
C ASP A 33 9.14 -37.32 -1.84
N ARG A 34 8.66 -37.06 -3.06
CA ARG A 34 9.19 -35.99 -3.92
C ARG A 34 9.01 -34.60 -3.30
N ILE A 35 7.83 -34.33 -2.73
CA ILE A 35 7.53 -33.05 -2.09
C ILE A 35 8.42 -32.85 -0.86
N LEU A 36 8.61 -33.88 -0.03
CA LEU A 36 9.49 -33.81 1.15
C LEU A 36 10.96 -33.60 0.77
N ALA A 37 11.43 -34.27 -0.29
CA ALA A 37 12.80 -34.12 -0.77
C ALA A 37 13.04 -32.71 -1.37
N ILE A 38 12.08 -32.17 -2.14
CA ILE A 38 12.14 -30.79 -2.63
C ILE A 38 12.15 -29.80 -1.46
N ALA A 39 11.26 -29.96 -0.47
CA ALA A 39 11.20 -29.08 0.70
C ALA A 39 12.51 -29.09 1.52
N SER A 40 13.18 -30.24 1.61
CA SER A 40 14.50 -30.37 2.25
C SER A 40 15.58 -29.61 1.48
N ILE A 41 15.59 -29.68 0.15
CA ILE A 41 16.52 -28.91 -0.71
C ILE A 41 16.28 -27.41 -0.54
N THR A 42 15.02 -26.97 -0.55
CA THR A 42 14.68 -25.54 -0.35
C THR A 42 15.09 -25.06 1.03
N SER A 43 14.93 -25.89 2.06
CA SER A 43 15.36 -25.59 3.43
C SER A 43 16.88 -25.48 3.56
N HIS A 44 17.64 -26.37 2.93
CA HIS A 44 19.11 -26.30 2.93
C HIS A 44 19.63 -25.10 2.13
N ALA A 45 19.01 -24.77 0.99
CA ALA A 45 19.35 -23.58 0.22
C ALA A 45 19.05 -22.29 1.01
N SER A 46 17.92 -22.23 1.73
CA SER A 46 17.61 -21.13 2.64
C SER A 46 18.59 -21.05 3.82
N PHE A 47 18.99 -22.19 4.39
CA PHE A 47 19.95 -22.22 5.49
C PHE A 47 21.34 -21.78 5.05
N ALA A 48 21.84 -22.24 3.89
CA ALA A 48 23.13 -21.82 3.35
C ALA A 48 23.17 -20.32 3.00
N VAL A 49 22.06 -19.76 2.51
CA VAL A 49 21.94 -18.30 2.29
C VAL A 49 21.96 -17.56 3.64
N VAL A 50 21.24 -18.05 4.64
CA VAL A 50 21.23 -17.47 5.99
C VAL A 50 22.60 -17.60 6.68
N GLU A 51 23.33 -18.68 6.44
CA GLU A 51 24.63 -18.92 7.05
C GLU A 51 25.77 -18.16 6.34
N ALA A 52 25.66 -17.96 5.03
CA ALA A 52 26.49 -17.02 4.28
C ALA A 52 26.25 -15.56 4.71
N ILE A 53 25.02 -15.21 5.11
CA ILE A 53 24.72 -13.91 5.75
C ILE A 53 25.31 -13.84 7.17
N ARG A 54 25.44 -14.98 7.87
CA ARG A 54 25.84 -15.05 9.28
C ARG A 54 27.35 -15.11 9.51
N LYS A 55 28.16 -15.51 8.53
CA LYS A 55 29.63 -15.43 8.62
C LYS A 55 30.11 -14.13 7.99
N PRO A 56 30.36 -13.06 8.76
CA PRO A 56 31.22 -11.99 8.28
C PRO A 56 32.61 -12.60 8.18
N GLU A 57 33.02 -13.00 6.98
CA GLU A 57 34.44 -13.20 6.74
C GLU A 57 35.17 -11.91 7.12
N GLU A 58 36.30 -12.06 7.81
CA GLU A 58 37.19 -11.00 8.31
C GLU A 58 37.89 -10.24 7.16
N HIS A 59 37.14 -9.88 6.12
CA HIS A 59 37.59 -8.93 5.11
C HIS A 59 37.41 -7.54 5.70
N GLY A 60 38.53 -6.91 6.09
CA GLY A 60 38.63 -5.52 6.54
C GLY A 60 38.29 -4.47 5.46
N ALA A 61 37.32 -4.75 4.60
CA ALA A 61 36.75 -3.83 3.64
C ALA A 61 35.28 -3.63 4.02
N GLU A 62 34.89 -2.40 4.32
CA GLU A 62 33.49 -2.02 4.52
C GLU A 62 32.65 -2.65 3.41
N GLY A 63 31.76 -3.58 3.79
CA GLY A 63 30.92 -4.29 2.82
C GLY A 63 30.15 -3.31 1.94
N PRO A 64 29.74 -3.72 0.73
CA PRO A 64 29.03 -2.84 -0.20
C PRO A 64 27.79 -2.24 0.49
N HIS A 65 27.74 -0.92 0.57
CA HIS A 65 26.64 -0.19 1.19
C HIS A 65 25.36 -0.39 0.38
N LEU A 66 24.19 -0.53 1.03
CA LEU A 66 22.92 -0.76 0.32
C LEU A 66 22.63 0.31 -0.76
N LEU A 67 22.98 1.57 -0.46
CA LEU A 67 22.81 2.69 -1.39
C LEU A 67 23.86 2.75 -2.51
N SER A 68 24.96 1.99 -2.41
CA SER A 68 25.95 1.88 -3.49
C SER A 68 25.57 0.86 -4.56
N LEU A 69 24.54 0.05 -4.34
CA LEU A 69 24.00 -0.86 -5.36
C LEU A 69 23.40 -0.09 -6.54
N PRO A 70 23.40 -0.62 -7.77
CA PRO A 70 22.60 -0.07 -8.88
C PRO A 70 21.12 0.06 -8.52
N ARG A 71 20.45 1.05 -9.10
CA ARG A 71 19.05 1.38 -8.79
C ARG A 71 18.12 0.19 -9.00
N GLU A 72 18.35 -0.58 -10.05
CA GLU A 72 17.52 -1.74 -10.41
C GLU A 72 17.54 -2.82 -9.31
N LEU A 73 18.68 -2.99 -8.63
CA LEU A 73 18.78 -3.91 -7.51
C LEU A 73 18.09 -3.35 -6.27
N ARG A 74 18.23 -2.05 -6.01
CA ARG A 74 17.54 -1.38 -4.90
C ARG A 74 16.03 -1.44 -5.07
N ASP A 75 15.51 -1.18 -6.27
CA ASP A 75 14.07 -1.26 -6.57
C ASP A 75 13.52 -2.67 -6.32
N ARG A 76 14.28 -3.72 -6.68
CA ARG A 76 13.90 -5.11 -6.33
C ARG A 76 13.87 -5.33 -4.82
N ILE A 77 14.86 -4.84 -4.08
CA ILE A 77 14.91 -4.92 -2.61
C ILE A 77 13.71 -4.17 -2.00
N TRP A 78 13.41 -2.97 -2.48
CA TRP A 78 12.27 -2.16 -2.05
C TRP A 78 10.95 -2.87 -2.33
N MET A 79 10.81 -3.49 -3.50
CA MET A 79 9.63 -4.27 -3.86
C MET A 79 9.43 -5.44 -2.88
N PHE A 80 10.48 -6.23 -2.60
CA PHE A 80 10.41 -7.32 -1.60
C PHE A 80 10.10 -6.81 -0.19
N ALA A 81 10.64 -5.66 0.21
CA ALA A 81 10.45 -5.10 1.53
C ALA A 81 9.05 -4.50 1.74
N THR A 82 8.48 -3.85 0.71
CA THR A 82 7.30 -2.97 0.85
C THR A 82 6.03 -3.51 0.21
N VAL A 83 6.11 -4.35 -0.82
CA VAL A 83 4.93 -4.88 -1.50
C VAL A 83 4.39 -6.08 -0.72
N ARG A 84 3.07 -6.16 -0.59
CA ARG A 84 2.34 -7.27 0.02
C ARG A 84 1.36 -7.86 -0.98
N SER A 85 1.21 -9.17 -0.94
CA SER A 85 0.22 -9.89 -1.76
C SER A 85 -1.22 -9.60 -1.32
N ASN A 86 -1.41 -9.31 -0.03
CA ASN A 86 -2.72 -9.02 0.56
C ASN A 86 -3.01 -7.51 0.54
N ILE A 87 -4.30 -7.18 0.53
CA ILE A 87 -4.77 -5.80 0.66
C ILE A 87 -4.39 -5.25 2.04
N LEU A 88 -3.71 -4.11 2.05
CA LEU A 88 -3.27 -3.42 3.26
C LEU A 88 -4.44 -2.66 3.88
N ARG A 89 -4.78 -2.98 5.13
CA ARG A 89 -5.84 -2.27 5.84
C ARG A 89 -5.30 -0.97 6.43
N VAL A 90 -5.94 0.14 6.10
CA VAL A 90 -5.61 1.46 6.59
C VAL A 90 -6.71 1.89 7.55
N TYR A 91 -6.39 1.90 8.85
CA TYR A 91 -7.24 2.43 9.91
C TYR A 91 -6.51 3.54 10.65
N PRO A 92 -7.22 4.52 11.24
CA PRO A 92 -6.60 5.68 11.88
C PRO A 92 -5.59 5.35 12.98
N GLN A 93 -5.85 4.26 13.73
CA GLN A 93 -5.10 3.92 14.94
C GLN A 93 -3.94 2.96 14.65
N ASP A 94 -4.06 2.16 13.59
CA ASP A 94 -3.18 1.00 13.37
C ASP A 94 -2.26 1.19 12.17
N TYR A 95 -2.56 2.12 11.27
CA TYR A 95 -1.77 2.27 10.07
C TYR A 95 -0.43 2.94 10.36
N ARG A 96 0.65 2.22 10.05
CA ARG A 96 2.01 2.73 10.08
C ARG A 96 2.59 2.67 8.67
N PHE A 97 3.21 3.76 8.24
CA PHE A 97 3.99 3.74 6.99
C PHE A 97 5.13 2.73 7.11
N PRO A 98 5.55 2.10 6.00
CA PRO A 98 6.72 1.23 6.00
C PRO A 98 7.92 1.98 6.61
N ALA A 99 8.57 1.35 7.59
CA ALA A 99 9.74 1.94 8.25
C ALA A 99 10.81 2.37 7.23
N LEU A 100 10.89 1.63 6.13
CA LEU A 100 11.78 1.92 5.01
C LEU A 100 11.56 3.32 4.41
N CYS A 101 10.32 3.79 4.28
CA CYS A 101 10.03 5.13 3.75
C CYS A 101 10.41 6.27 4.73
N ASN A 102 10.79 5.92 5.97
CA ASN A 102 11.14 6.87 7.01
C ASN A 102 12.65 6.96 7.28
N THR A 103 13.51 6.21 6.55
CA THR A 103 14.95 6.16 6.83
C THR A 103 15.69 7.41 6.35
N CYS A 104 15.76 7.64 5.04
CA CYS A 104 16.40 8.79 4.41
C CYS A 104 15.65 9.24 3.15
N GLU A 105 15.98 10.43 2.64
CA GLU A 105 15.29 11.01 1.48
C GLU A 105 15.41 10.14 0.22
N GLN A 106 16.60 9.59 -0.04
CA GLN A 106 16.82 8.72 -1.20
C GLN A 106 15.95 7.46 -1.13
N THR A 107 15.98 6.74 -0.01
CA THR A 107 15.15 5.54 0.16
C THR A 107 13.67 5.88 0.08
N ARG A 108 13.23 7.01 0.64
CA ARG A 108 11.84 7.46 0.52
C ARG A 108 11.43 7.71 -0.93
N ALA A 109 12.25 8.45 -1.68
CA ALA A 109 11.99 8.77 -3.08
C ALA A 109 11.96 7.52 -3.99
N GLU A 110 12.72 6.48 -3.65
CA GLU A 110 12.75 5.22 -4.41
C GLU A 110 11.63 4.24 -3.96
N ALA A 111 11.41 4.08 -2.66
CA ALA A 111 10.52 3.05 -2.12
C ALA A 111 9.05 3.49 -2.05
N ALA A 112 8.76 4.78 -1.82
CA ALA A 112 7.38 5.28 -1.77
C ALA A 112 6.56 4.99 -3.04
N PRO A 113 7.05 5.27 -4.27
CA PRO A 113 6.26 4.99 -5.47
C PRO A 113 6.00 3.51 -5.68
N ILE A 114 6.96 2.65 -5.32
CA ILE A 114 6.78 1.20 -5.33
C ILE A 114 5.69 0.80 -4.33
N TYR A 115 5.78 1.30 -3.10
CA TYR A 115 4.82 0.98 -2.05
C TYR A 115 3.39 1.41 -2.42
N PHE A 116 3.18 2.67 -2.83
CA PHE A 116 1.85 3.19 -3.11
C PHE A 116 1.28 2.74 -4.46
N GLY A 117 2.12 2.57 -5.47
CA GLY A 117 1.69 2.14 -6.81
C GLY A 117 1.42 0.63 -6.91
N GLN A 118 2.19 -0.20 -6.19
CA GLN A 118 2.08 -1.65 -6.31
C GLN A 118 1.22 -2.32 -5.23
N ASN A 119 1.03 -1.70 -4.07
CA ASN A 119 0.09 -2.23 -3.08
C ASN A 119 -1.36 -1.88 -3.43
N ARG A 120 -2.29 -2.60 -2.79
CA ARG A 120 -3.70 -2.26 -2.71
C ARG A 120 -4.04 -1.92 -1.27
N PHE A 121 -4.80 -0.86 -1.07
CA PHE A 121 -5.20 -0.39 0.25
C PHE A 121 -6.70 -0.56 0.45
N MET A 122 -7.11 -0.95 1.66
CA MET A 122 -8.50 -0.91 2.09
C MET A 122 -8.60 0.08 3.24
N CYS A 123 -9.14 1.26 2.94
CA CYS A 123 -9.27 2.38 3.84
C CYS A 123 -10.58 2.23 4.63
N GLY A 124 -10.48 2.01 5.94
CA GLY A 124 -11.62 1.65 6.79
C GLY A 124 -12.26 2.85 7.48
N VAL A 125 -13.54 3.11 7.22
CA VAL A 125 -14.32 4.19 7.83
C VAL A 125 -15.36 3.61 8.77
N THR A 126 -15.36 4.06 10.03
CA THR A 126 -16.37 3.67 11.03
C THR A 126 -17.17 4.89 11.44
N ASP A 127 -18.50 4.75 11.53
CA ASP A 127 -19.43 5.80 11.96
C ASP A 127 -19.25 7.11 11.17
N LEU A 128 -18.98 6.98 9.86
CA LEU A 128 -18.73 8.08 8.92
C LEU A 128 -17.54 9.00 9.27
N LYS A 129 -16.69 8.59 10.22
CA LYS A 129 -15.44 9.28 10.56
C LYS A 129 -14.39 9.03 9.48
N GLY A 130 -14.60 9.56 8.28
CA GLY A 130 -13.69 9.42 7.15
C GLY A 130 -12.69 10.56 6.99
N ALA A 131 -12.86 11.67 7.72
CA ALA A 131 -12.01 12.86 7.59
C ALA A 131 -10.51 12.60 7.84
N TRP A 132 -10.16 11.56 8.63
CA TRP A 132 -8.76 11.17 8.85
C TRP A 132 -8.04 10.78 7.56
N MET A 133 -8.78 10.34 6.54
CA MET A 133 -8.21 9.97 5.24
C MET A 133 -7.57 11.15 4.55
N GLY A 134 -8.01 12.38 4.85
CA GLY A 134 -7.33 13.61 4.42
C GLY A 134 -5.84 13.57 4.70
N ARG A 135 -5.49 13.38 5.98
CA ARG A 135 -4.10 13.29 6.42
C ARG A 135 -3.35 12.13 5.79
N TRP A 136 -3.98 10.97 5.63
CA TRP A 136 -3.34 9.82 4.98
C TRP A 136 -3.03 10.11 3.52
N THR A 137 -3.99 10.70 2.80
CA THR A 137 -3.84 11.12 1.42
C THR A 137 -2.75 12.18 1.28
N ASP A 138 -2.71 13.21 2.13
CA ASP A 138 -1.64 14.23 2.06
C ASP A 138 -0.24 13.61 2.22
N ILE A 139 -0.10 12.67 3.16
CA ILE A 139 1.20 12.00 3.37
C ILE A 139 1.54 11.14 2.15
N ALA A 140 0.58 10.39 1.61
CA ALA A 140 0.79 9.57 0.43
C ALA A 140 1.18 10.44 -0.79
N LEU A 141 0.45 11.53 -1.04
CA LEU A 141 0.73 12.47 -2.13
C LEU A 141 2.07 13.16 -1.97
N GLY A 142 2.40 13.67 -0.78
CA GLY A 142 3.70 14.29 -0.52
C GLY A 142 4.87 13.32 -0.73
N MET A 143 4.69 12.04 -0.42
CA MET A 143 5.68 11.01 -0.71
C MET A 143 5.81 10.70 -2.21
N LEU A 144 4.70 10.72 -2.96
CA LEU A 144 4.70 10.49 -4.41
C LEU A 144 5.23 11.68 -5.22
N GLU A 145 4.96 12.90 -4.77
CA GLU A 145 5.50 14.13 -5.38
C GLU A 145 7.03 14.15 -5.29
N ALA A 146 7.58 13.78 -4.13
CA ALA A 146 9.03 13.62 -3.94
C ALA A 146 9.65 12.60 -4.92
N SER A 147 8.87 11.61 -5.35
CA SER A 147 9.29 10.59 -6.32
C SER A 147 8.86 10.86 -7.76
N LYS A 148 8.30 12.05 -8.06
CA LYS A 148 7.77 12.43 -9.39
C LYS A 148 6.77 11.42 -9.96
N SER A 149 5.99 10.78 -9.09
CA SER A 149 5.05 9.72 -9.46
C SER A 149 3.60 10.23 -9.45
N SER A 150 2.71 9.58 -10.19
CA SER A 150 1.33 10.07 -10.32
C SER A 150 0.47 9.63 -9.12
N PRO A 151 -0.34 10.54 -8.54
CA PRO A 151 -1.37 10.19 -7.56
C PRO A 151 -2.37 9.13 -8.05
N LYS A 152 -2.59 9.04 -9.37
CA LYS A 152 -3.54 8.12 -10.01
C LYS A 152 -3.17 6.66 -9.82
N ASP A 153 -1.93 6.37 -9.40
CA ASP A 153 -1.42 5.02 -9.21
C ASP A 153 -1.83 4.42 -7.85
N ILE A 154 -2.37 5.22 -6.91
CA ILE A 154 -2.83 4.73 -5.61
C ILE A 154 -4.14 3.96 -5.78
N ARG A 155 -4.09 2.65 -5.53
CA ARG A 155 -5.26 1.78 -5.48
C ARG A 155 -5.79 1.67 -4.05
N CYS A 156 -6.69 2.57 -3.63
CA CYS A 156 -7.43 2.46 -2.35
C CYS A 156 -8.90 2.11 -2.60
N GLU A 157 -9.38 1.10 -1.88
CA GLU A 157 -10.77 0.71 -1.74
C GLU A 157 -11.31 1.21 -0.40
N LEU A 158 -12.57 1.64 -0.36
CA LEU A 158 -13.20 2.11 0.87
C LEU A 158 -14.06 1.03 1.49
N PHE A 159 -13.87 0.78 2.78
CA PHE A 159 -14.69 -0.11 3.56
C PHE A 159 -15.39 0.65 4.68
N MET A 160 -16.72 0.69 4.66
CA MET A 160 -17.52 1.40 5.64
C MET A 160 -18.17 0.44 6.64
N LYS A 161 -18.07 0.74 7.94
CA LYS A 161 -18.71 0.02 9.05
C LYS A 161 -19.53 1.00 9.90
N GLY A 162 -20.61 0.52 10.53
CA GLY A 162 -21.39 1.35 11.46
C GLY A 162 -22.09 2.54 10.81
N VAL A 163 -22.54 2.39 9.57
CA VAL A 163 -23.10 3.51 8.81
C VAL A 163 -24.54 3.78 9.25
N ASP A 164 -24.66 4.56 10.30
CA ASP A 164 -25.89 5.24 10.71
C ASP A 164 -25.76 6.73 10.39
N VAL A 165 -26.79 7.32 9.79
CA VAL A 165 -26.83 8.75 9.40
C VAL A 165 -27.79 9.50 10.32
N SER A 166 -27.82 9.08 11.59
CA SER A 166 -28.36 9.90 12.65
C SER A 166 -27.64 11.25 12.71
N ARG A 167 -28.30 12.22 13.35
CA ARG A 167 -27.74 13.57 13.56
C ARG A 167 -26.32 13.55 14.13
N ASP A 168 -26.02 12.59 14.99
CA ASP A 168 -24.73 12.47 15.66
C ASP A 168 -23.59 12.10 14.70
N ASN A 169 -23.90 11.37 13.62
CA ASN A 169 -22.92 10.97 12.61
C ASN A 169 -22.89 11.88 11.37
N TRP A 170 -23.94 12.70 11.17
CA TRP A 170 -23.96 13.67 10.08
C TRP A 170 -22.79 14.65 10.14
N GLY A 171 -22.41 15.11 11.34
CA GLY A 171 -21.24 15.96 11.54
C GLY A 171 -19.94 15.33 11.05
N HIS A 172 -19.73 14.02 11.31
CA HIS A 172 -18.57 13.28 10.83
C HIS A 172 -18.56 13.15 9.30
N LEU A 173 -19.73 12.84 8.71
CA LEU A 173 -19.87 12.77 7.26
C LEU A 173 -19.59 14.14 6.62
N LYS A 174 -20.12 15.23 7.17
CA LYS A 174 -19.91 16.58 6.67
C LYS A 174 -18.44 16.99 6.72
N GLN A 175 -17.73 16.65 7.81
CA GLN A 175 -16.29 16.87 7.89
C GLN A 175 -15.54 16.07 6.82
N TRP A 176 -15.94 14.82 6.59
CA TRP A 176 -15.34 13.99 5.54
C TRP A 176 -15.60 14.55 4.14
N LEU A 177 -16.82 14.98 3.85
CA LEU A 177 -17.21 15.64 2.60
C LEU A 177 -16.45 16.95 2.38
N LYS A 178 -16.14 17.70 3.44
CA LYS A 178 -15.30 18.90 3.34
C LYS A 178 -13.89 18.57 2.86
N VAL A 179 -13.26 17.56 3.45
CA VAL A 179 -11.91 17.13 3.04
C VAL A 179 -11.92 16.61 1.59
N PHE A 180 -13.02 15.99 1.16
CA PHE A 180 -13.20 15.59 -0.24
C PHE A 180 -13.34 16.79 -1.18
N HIS A 181 -14.14 17.80 -0.82
CA HIS A 181 -14.27 19.06 -1.56
C HIS A 181 -12.94 19.80 -1.72
N GLU A 182 -12.11 19.77 -0.68
CA GLU A 182 -10.74 20.31 -0.71
C GLU A 182 -9.76 19.51 -1.60
N GLY A 183 -10.21 18.42 -2.24
CA GLY A 183 -9.37 17.56 -3.09
C GLY A 183 -8.39 16.67 -2.31
N ARG A 184 -8.56 16.56 -0.99
CA ARG A 184 -7.62 15.90 -0.08
C ARG A 184 -8.02 14.48 0.30
N CYS A 185 -9.11 13.93 -0.24
CA CYS A 185 -9.54 12.57 0.09
C CYS A 185 -9.94 11.80 -1.16
N VAL A 186 -9.70 10.48 -1.13
CA VAL A 186 -10.18 9.56 -2.16
C VAL A 186 -11.71 9.49 -2.13
N ARG A 187 -12.31 9.52 -3.31
CA ARG A 187 -13.75 9.36 -3.56
C ARG A 187 -14.23 7.96 -3.14
N LEU A 188 -15.50 7.85 -2.73
CA LEU A 188 -16.20 6.55 -2.80
C LEU A 188 -16.16 6.00 -4.24
N PRO A 189 -15.84 4.70 -4.45
CA PRO A 189 -15.84 4.11 -5.79
C PRO A 189 -17.15 4.40 -6.52
N ARG A 190 -17.10 4.74 -7.82
CA ARG A 190 -18.31 5.06 -8.62
C ARG A 190 -19.26 3.87 -8.74
N ASP A 191 -18.70 2.67 -8.68
CA ASP A 191 -19.40 1.38 -8.69
C ASP A 191 -19.84 0.92 -7.29
N TYR A 192 -19.66 1.75 -6.27
CA TYR A 192 -20.11 1.44 -4.93
C TYR A 192 -21.62 1.30 -4.88
N VAL A 193 -22.11 0.07 -4.72
CA VAL A 193 -23.53 -0.22 -4.55
C VAL A 193 -23.89 -0.13 -3.06
N PRO A 194 -24.60 0.92 -2.61
CA PRO A 194 -24.91 1.10 -1.21
C PRO A 194 -25.93 0.04 -0.73
N ARG A 195 -25.51 -0.81 0.20
CA ARG A 195 -26.36 -1.90 0.73
C ARG A 195 -27.34 -1.47 1.84
N ARG A 196 -27.07 -0.34 2.51
CA ARG A 196 -27.85 0.17 3.65
C ARG A 196 -28.32 1.59 3.38
N SER A 197 -29.40 2.02 4.02
CA SER A 197 -29.91 3.40 3.92
C SER A 197 -28.81 4.43 4.15
N GLY A 198 -28.04 4.29 5.23
CA GLY A 198 -26.95 5.22 5.52
C GLY A 198 -25.85 5.26 4.46
N HIS A 199 -25.60 4.14 3.76
CA HIS A 199 -24.65 4.11 2.65
C HIS A 199 -25.17 4.92 1.46
N ARG A 200 -26.49 4.87 1.20
CA ARG A 200 -27.14 5.65 0.13
C ARG A 200 -27.05 7.15 0.41
N VAL A 201 -27.30 7.56 1.66
CA VAL A 201 -27.21 8.98 2.03
C VAL A 201 -25.77 9.49 1.89
N ALA A 202 -24.79 8.75 2.39
CA ALA A 202 -23.38 9.10 2.23
C ALA A 202 -23.01 9.20 0.74
N HIS A 203 -23.34 8.19 -0.06
CA HIS A 203 -23.07 8.16 -1.50
C HIS A 203 -23.68 9.36 -2.23
N ASN A 204 -24.95 9.67 -1.97
CA ASN A 204 -25.62 10.82 -2.58
C ASN A 204 -25.01 12.15 -2.14
N ALA A 205 -24.62 12.27 -0.86
CA ALA A 205 -23.93 13.45 -0.37
C ALA A 205 -22.58 13.66 -1.08
N PHE A 206 -21.83 12.58 -1.35
CA PHE A 206 -20.61 12.65 -2.17
C PHE A 206 -20.89 13.12 -3.61
N ASN A 207 -21.97 12.65 -4.23
CA ASN A 207 -22.35 13.10 -5.57
C ASN A 207 -22.74 14.59 -5.59
N ILE A 208 -23.48 15.07 -4.58
CA ILE A 208 -23.81 16.50 -4.43
C ILE A 208 -22.53 17.34 -4.33
N VAL A 209 -21.56 16.91 -3.52
CA VAL A 209 -20.28 17.64 -3.40
C VAL A 209 -19.49 17.60 -4.70
N GLU A 210 -19.53 16.50 -5.45
CA GLU A 210 -18.88 16.40 -6.76
C GLU A 210 -19.49 17.37 -7.79
N GLU A 211 -20.82 17.44 -7.85
CA GLU A 211 -21.54 18.35 -8.74
C GLU A 211 -21.28 19.83 -8.41
N LEU A 212 -20.97 20.13 -7.15
CA LEU A 212 -20.71 21.46 -6.63
C LEU A 212 -19.23 21.69 -6.29
N LEU A 213 -18.30 20.97 -6.93
CA LEU A 213 -16.86 21.10 -6.65
C LEU A 213 -16.33 22.52 -6.89
N GLU A 214 -16.90 23.24 -7.86
CA GLU A 214 -16.51 24.60 -8.21
C GLU A 214 -17.10 25.67 -7.27
N ASP A 215 -18.10 25.31 -6.45
CA ASP A 215 -18.74 26.21 -5.51
C ASP A 215 -17.98 26.31 -4.18
N ASP A 216 -18.13 27.45 -3.50
CA ASP A 216 -17.62 27.63 -2.14
C ASP A 216 -18.24 26.64 -1.15
N TRP A 217 -17.42 26.14 -0.23
CA TRP A 217 -17.86 25.19 0.80
C TRP A 217 -19.08 25.69 1.60
N SER A 218 -19.22 27.00 1.83
CA SER A 218 -20.38 27.57 2.51
C SER A 218 -21.70 27.25 1.80
N ARG A 219 -21.71 27.32 0.46
CA ARG A 219 -22.87 26.97 -0.37
C ARG A 219 -23.10 25.46 -0.37
N VAL A 220 -22.05 24.68 -0.59
CA VAL A 220 -22.10 23.21 -0.56
C VAL A 220 -22.67 22.71 0.78
N SER A 221 -22.16 23.26 1.87
CA SER A 221 -22.61 23.00 3.24
C SER A 221 -24.10 23.29 3.43
N ALA A 222 -24.61 24.41 2.92
CA ALA A 222 -26.03 24.75 3.02
C ALA A 222 -26.92 23.76 2.24
N VAL A 223 -26.52 23.36 1.04
CA VAL A 223 -27.22 22.34 0.23
C VAL A 223 -27.22 20.99 0.95
N LEU A 224 -26.08 20.60 1.53
CA LEU A 224 -25.95 19.36 2.29
C LEU A 224 -26.87 19.35 3.52
N GLU A 225 -26.99 20.45 4.26
CA GLU A 225 -27.93 20.53 5.39
C GLU A 225 -29.38 20.37 4.95
N HIS A 226 -29.77 21.05 3.86
CA HIS A 226 -31.11 20.89 3.30
C HIS A 226 -31.38 19.44 2.86
N PHE A 227 -30.41 18.82 2.19
CA PHE A 227 -30.47 17.41 1.81
C PHE A 227 -30.64 16.50 3.04
N HIS A 228 -29.84 16.70 4.09
CA HIS A 228 -29.94 15.90 5.31
C HIS A 228 -31.31 16.05 5.99
N ASP A 229 -31.83 17.26 6.12
CA ASP A 229 -33.17 17.48 6.68
C ASP A 229 -34.26 16.77 5.86
N SER A 230 -34.16 16.78 4.53
CA SER A 230 -35.12 16.10 3.65
C SER A 230 -35.11 14.57 3.78
N VAL A 231 -33.96 13.98 4.10
CA VAL A 231 -33.77 12.53 4.17
C VAL A 231 -34.02 11.98 5.58
N VAL A 232 -33.65 12.73 6.62
CA VAL A 232 -33.76 12.30 8.03
C VAL A 232 -35.10 12.70 8.65
N ARG A 233 -35.76 13.74 8.14
CA ARG A 233 -37.12 14.13 8.55
C ARG A 233 -38.10 13.96 7.38
N PRO A 234 -38.43 12.72 6.98
CA PRO A 234 -39.54 12.55 6.06
C PRO A 234 -40.79 13.15 6.72
N HIS A 235 -41.41 14.11 6.03
CA HIS A 235 -42.62 14.79 6.50
C HIS A 235 -43.60 13.76 7.08
N LYS A 236 -43.97 13.95 8.34
CA LYS A 236 -45.08 13.20 8.97
C LYS A 236 -46.40 13.53 8.27
#